data_AF-A0A838WCR9-F1
#
_entry.id   AF-A0A838WCR9-F1
#
_cell.length_a   1.000
_cell.length_b   1.000
_cell.length_c   1.000
_cell.angle_alpha   90.00
_cell.angle_beta   90.00
_cell.angle_gamma   90.00
#
_symmetry.space_group_name_H-M   'P 1'
#
loop_
_entity.id
_entity.type
_entity.pdbx_description
1 polymer ?
#
loop_
_entity_poly.entity_id
_entity_poly.type
_entity_poly.pdbx_seq_one_letter_code
_entity_poly.pdbx_strand_id
1 'polypeptide(L)'
;MTRINTELVAISRSTHPDANQRFENDTEFHRCYVEAGAGLRLKTLYEAVKPQAERYIRLYITLLTGEVRTSAGEHGAIIAAIASGNPERAQRAVQTNWRNAAERLARVIDTTGERGSW
;
A
#
# COMPACT_ATOMS: atom_id res chain seq x y z
N MET A 1 11.14 -4.30 4.71
CA MET A 1 9.75 -4.81 4.59
C MET A 1 9.18 -5.35 5.90
N THR A 2 9.71 -6.43 6.51
CA THR A 2 9.09 -7.05 7.71
C THR A 2 8.90 -6.07 8.88
N ARG A 3 9.94 -5.30 9.23
CA ARG A 3 9.86 -4.25 10.26
C ARG A 3 8.71 -3.27 10.00
N ILE A 4 8.64 -2.74 8.78
CA ILE A 4 7.61 -1.78 8.36
C ILE A 4 6.22 -2.39 8.48
N ASN A 5 6.04 -3.66 8.07
CA ASN A 5 4.75 -4.32 8.20
C ASN A 5 4.36 -4.57 9.66
N THR A 6 5.31 -4.88 10.54
CA THR A 6 5.06 -4.97 11.99
C THR A 6 4.56 -3.64 12.55
N GLU A 7 5.13 -2.52 12.12
CA GLU A 7 4.67 -1.18 12.50
C GLU A 7 3.26 -0.90 11.98
N LEU A 8 2.95 -1.26 10.73
CA LEU A 8 1.57 -1.17 10.18
C LEU A 8 0.57 -2.02 10.97
N VAL A 9 0.96 -3.21 11.41
CA VAL A 9 0.13 -4.05 12.30
C VAL A 9 -0.08 -3.35 13.65
N ALA A 10 0.94 -2.72 14.22
CA ALA A 10 0.80 -1.95 15.46
C ALA A 10 -0.15 -0.76 15.28
N ILE A 11 -0.02 0.00 14.18
CA ILE A 11 -0.94 1.09 13.82
C ILE A 11 -2.38 0.57 13.70
N SER A 12 -2.60 -0.62 13.11
CA SER A 12 -3.94 -1.23 12.98
C SER A 12 -4.62 -1.61 14.30
N ARG A 13 -3.88 -1.56 15.42
CA ARG A 13 -4.35 -1.86 16.78
C ARG A 13 -4.44 -0.60 17.65
N SER A 14 -3.93 0.54 17.17
CA SER A 14 -3.98 1.80 17.92
C SER A 14 -5.40 2.36 17.96
N THR A 15 -5.79 2.92 19.11
CA THR A 15 -7.05 3.68 19.26
C THR A 15 -6.99 5.02 18.52
N HIS A 16 -5.79 5.58 18.36
CA HIS A 16 -5.53 6.81 17.61
C HIS A 16 -4.39 6.55 16.62
N PRO A 17 -4.68 5.94 15.45
CA PRO A 17 -3.64 5.66 14.46
C PRO A 17 -3.14 6.97 13.82
N ASP A 18 -1.82 7.16 13.82
CA ASP A 18 -1.19 8.27 13.09
C ASP A 18 -1.30 8.01 11.58
N ALA A 19 -2.12 8.83 10.92
CA ALA A 19 -2.39 8.71 9.50
C ALA A 19 -1.18 9.07 8.61
N ASN A 20 -0.30 9.97 9.07
CA ASN A 20 0.91 10.32 8.34
C ASN A 20 1.92 9.18 8.42
N GLN A 21 2.16 8.67 9.63
CA GLN A 21 3.06 7.53 9.82
C GLN A 21 2.57 6.30 9.06
N ARG A 22 1.26 6.06 9.04
CA ARG A 22 0.66 4.99 8.23
C ARG A 22 0.99 5.14 6.75
N PHE A 23 0.76 6.33 6.19
CA PHE A 23 1.00 6.59 4.78
C PHE A 23 2.49 6.40 4.42
N GLU A 24 3.38 6.95 5.24
CA GLU A 24 4.83 6.82 5.04
C GLU A 24 5.28 5.36 5.08
N ASN A 25 4.78 4.58 6.05
CA ASN A 25 5.08 3.17 6.16
C ASN A 25 4.54 2.35 4.98
N ASP A 26 3.33 2.67 4.48
CA ASP A 26 2.74 2.01 3.31
C ASP A 26 3.57 2.30 2.04
N THR A 27 3.86 3.57 1.76
CA THR A 27 4.71 3.99 0.65
C THR A 27 6.09 3.34 0.71
N GLU A 28 6.73 3.35 1.88
CA GLU A 28 8.06 2.78 2.08
C GLU A 28 8.06 1.25 1.90
N PHE A 29 7.01 0.57 2.36
CA PHE A 29 6.85 -0.87 2.15
C PHE A 29 6.85 -1.22 0.66
N HIS A 30 6.06 -0.51 -0.15
CA HIS A 30 5.98 -0.74 -1.58
C HIS A 30 7.27 -0.40 -2.31
N ARG A 31 7.92 0.71 -1.92
CA ARG A 31 9.20 1.14 -2.49
C ARG A 31 10.29 0.08 -2.29
N CYS A 32 10.37 -0.57 -1.12
CA CYS A 32 11.40 -1.57 -0.80
C CYS A 32 11.52 -2.67 -1.87
N TYR A 33 10.42 -3.34 -2.24
CA TYR A 33 10.51 -4.47 -3.18
C TYR A 33 10.62 -4.01 -4.64
N VAL A 34 10.12 -2.82 -4.98
CA VAL A 34 10.33 -2.24 -6.31
C VAL A 34 11.81 -1.89 -6.48
N GLU A 35 12.43 -1.26 -5.49
CA GLU A 35 13.84 -0.89 -5.55
C GLU A 35 14.76 -2.11 -5.63
N ALA A 36 14.42 -3.18 -4.92
CA ALA A 36 15.17 -4.42 -4.93
C ALA A 36 14.98 -5.26 -6.21
N GLY A 37 13.78 -5.25 -6.80
CA GLY A 37 13.41 -6.15 -7.90
C GLY A 37 13.37 -5.54 -9.30
N ALA A 38 13.23 -4.21 -9.43
CA ALA A 38 13.04 -3.57 -10.72
C ALA A 38 14.37 -3.14 -11.38
N GLY A 39 14.47 -3.31 -12.69
CA GLY A 39 15.49 -2.64 -13.51
C GLY A 39 15.16 -1.16 -13.74
N LEU A 40 16.13 -0.39 -14.25
CA LEU A 40 16.01 1.07 -14.42
C LEU A 40 14.72 1.50 -15.13
N ARG A 41 14.39 0.85 -16.26
CA ARG A 41 13.17 1.18 -17.03
C ARG A 41 11.89 1.05 -16.21
N LEU A 42 11.77 -0.02 -15.42
CA LEU A 42 10.57 -0.25 -14.61
C LEU A 42 10.52 0.71 -13.42
N LYS A 43 11.67 1.04 -12.82
CA LYS A 43 11.75 2.06 -11.76
C LYS A 43 11.27 3.42 -12.25
N THR A 44 11.73 3.87 -13.41
CA THR A 44 11.30 5.15 -13.99
C THR A 44 9.78 5.21 -14.23
N LEU A 45 9.18 4.12 -14.72
CA LEU A 45 7.72 4.05 -14.89
C LEU A 45 6.99 4.08 -13.55
N TYR A 46 7.51 3.35 -12.55
CA TYR A 46 6.95 3.35 -11.21
C TYR A 46 6.98 4.75 -10.59
N GLU A 47 8.11 5.46 -10.67
CA GLU A 47 8.28 6.81 -10.13
C GLU A 47 7.37 7.84 -10.82
N ALA A 48 7.05 7.65 -12.09
CA ALA A 48 6.13 8.52 -12.81
C ALA A 48 4.65 8.30 -12.43
N VAL A 49 4.27 7.05 -12.15
CA VAL A 49 2.85 6.66 -11.96
C VAL A 49 2.46 6.57 -10.49
N LYS A 50 3.30 5.98 -9.63
CA LYS A 50 3.01 5.74 -8.21
C LYS A 50 2.58 7.00 -7.46
N PRO A 51 3.25 8.17 -7.60
CA PRO A 51 2.86 9.38 -6.88
C PRO A 51 1.44 9.86 -7.23
N GLN A 52 0.97 9.60 -8.45
CA GLN A 52 -0.38 9.97 -8.87
C GLN A 52 -1.45 9.18 -8.12
N ALA A 53 -1.23 7.87 -7.93
CA ALA A 53 -2.10 7.03 -7.13
C ALA A 53 -2.00 7.36 -5.63
N GLU A 54 -0.79 7.60 -5.13
CA GLU A 54 -0.56 7.94 -3.72
C GLU A 54 -1.19 9.25 -3.29
N ARG A 55 -1.29 10.23 -4.20
CA ARG A 55 -2.02 11.48 -3.94
C ARG A 55 -3.46 11.20 -3.50
N TYR A 56 -4.17 10.32 -4.20
CA TYR A 56 -5.54 9.95 -3.79
C TYR A 56 -5.51 9.20 -2.46
N ILE A 57 -4.60 8.22 -2.27
CA ILE A 57 -4.48 7.52 -0.98
C ILE A 57 -4.26 8.51 0.17
N ARG A 58 -3.42 9.54 -0.01
CA ARG A 58 -3.14 10.57 1.01
C ARG A 58 -4.38 11.40 1.34
N LEU A 59 -5.19 11.78 0.36
CA LEU A 59 -6.41 12.57 0.57
C LEU A 59 -7.47 11.81 1.39
N TYR A 60 -7.50 10.48 1.28
CA TYR A 60 -8.50 9.62 1.93
C TYR A 60 -7.95 8.77 3.07
N ILE A 61 -6.68 8.94 3.45
CA ILE A 61 -5.99 8.04 4.40
C ILE A 61 -6.69 7.93 5.77
N THR A 62 -7.32 9.02 6.22
CA THR A 62 -8.06 9.08 7.49
C THR A 62 -9.39 8.35 7.44
N LEU A 63 -9.96 8.16 6.24
CA LEU A 63 -11.20 7.43 6.01
C LEU A 63 -10.96 5.93 5.76
N LEU A 64 -9.72 5.54 5.51
CA LEU A 64 -9.32 4.14 5.29
C LEU A 64 -8.90 3.43 6.58
N THR A 65 -9.19 3.95 7.77
CA THR A 65 -8.67 3.45 9.07
C THR A 65 -9.09 2.02 9.40
N GLY A 66 -10.31 1.60 9.02
CA GLY A 66 -10.77 0.21 9.17
C GLY A 66 -9.99 -0.80 8.33
N GLU A 67 -9.23 -0.35 7.34
CA GLU A 67 -8.60 -1.19 6.32
C GLU A 67 -7.12 -1.48 6.59
N VAL A 68 -6.53 -0.86 7.62
CA VAL A 68 -5.09 -0.99 7.92
C VAL A 68 -4.72 -2.46 8.17
N ARG A 69 -5.55 -3.17 8.94
CA ARG A 69 -5.33 -4.58 9.28
C ARG A 69 -5.34 -5.49 8.05
N THR A 70 -6.30 -5.26 7.16
CA THR A 70 -6.43 -5.99 5.89
C THR A 70 -5.19 -5.77 5.03
N SER A 71 -4.79 -4.52 4.83
CA SER A 71 -3.58 -4.17 4.05
C SER A 71 -2.31 -4.80 4.64
N ALA A 72 -2.15 -4.76 5.97
CA ALA A 72 -1.00 -5.37 6.64
C ALA A 72 -0.96 -6.91 6.50
N GLY A 73 -2.13 -7.56 6.43
CA GLY A 73 -2.23 -8.98 6.11
C GLY A 73 -1.80 -9.28 4.67
N GLU A 74 -2.25 -8.47 3.71
CA GLU A 74 -1.86 -8.55 2.30
C GLU A 74 -0.34 -8.32 2.13
N HIS A 75 0.25 -7.36 2.86
CA HIS A 75 1.70 -7.15 2.92
C HIS A 75 2.45 -8.38 3.45
N GLY A 76 1.90 -9.04 4.46
CA GLY A 76 2.43 -10.31 4.98
C GLY A 76 2.49 -11.40 3.91
N ALA A 77 1.46 -11.50 3.06
CA ALA A 77 1.45 -12.44 1.94
C ALA A 77 2.53 -12.12 0.89
N ILE A 78 2.76 -10.83 0.60
CA ILE A 78 3.84 -10.38 -0.29
C ILE A 78 5.21 -10.76 0.29
N ILE A 79 5.47 -10.45 1.56
CA ILE A 79 6.73 -10.79 2.23
C ILE A 79 6.98 -12.30 2.15
N ALA A 80 5.98 -13.11 2.51
CA ALA A 80 6.09 -14.57 2.50
C ALA A 80 6.36 -15.12 1.09
N ALA A 81 5.75 -14.53 0.05
CA ALA A 81 5.96 -14.95 -1.32
C ALA A 81 7.39 -14.64 -1.81
N ILE A 82 7.88 -13.42 -1.54
CA ILE A 82 9.24 -13.01 -1.88
C ILE A 82 10.27 -13.86 -1.12
N ALA A 83 10.08 -14.06 0.18
CA ALA A 83 10.99 -14.87 1.00
C ALA A 83 11.07 -16.33 0.54
N SER A 84 9.98 -16.88 0.00
CA SER A 84 9.95 -18.22 -0.57
C SER A 84 10.59 -18.34 -1.96
N GLY A 85 11.06 -17.24 -2.56
CA GLY A 85 11.64 -17.23 -3.90
C GLY A 85 10.64 -17.59 -5.02
N ASN A 86 9.33 -17.42 -4.77
CA ASN A 86 8.29 -17.76 -5.74
C ASN A 86 7.78 -16.48 -6.45
N PRO A 87 8.28 -16.17 -7.67
CA PRO A 87 7.99 -14.92 -8.35
C PRO A 87 6.51 -14.79 -8.76
N GLU A 88 5.88 -15.89 -9.18
CA GLU A 88 4.47 -15.89 -9.58
C GLU A 88 3.55 -15.60 -8.40
N ARG A 89 3.86 -16.21 -7.24
CA ARG A 89 3.12 -15.95 -6.00
C ARG A 89 3.32 -14.51 -5.54
N ALA A 90 4.54 -13.96 -5.67
CA ALA A 90 4.82 -12.57 -5.32
C ALA A 90 4.03 -11.62 -6.22
N GLN A 91 4.03 -11.86 -7.54
CA GLN A 91 3.24 -11.09 -8.49
C GLN A 91 1.75 -11.13 -8.16
N ARG A 92 1.17 -12.32 -7.92
CA ARG A 92 -0.24 -12.46 -7.56
C ARG A 92 -0.57 -11.73 -6.25
N ALA A 93 0.29 -11.84 -5.24
CA ALA A 93 0.09 -11.16 -3.95
C ALA A 93 0.10 -9.63 -4.11
N VAL A 94 1.06 -9.09 -4.85
CA VAL A 94 1.14 -7.65 -5.16
C VAL A 94 -0.11 -7.21 -5.93
N GLN A 95 -0.47 -7.89 -7.02
CA GLN A 95 -1.65 -7.53 -7.81
C GLN A 95 -2.95 -7.56 -6.98
N THR A 96 -3.09 -8.54 -6.10
CA THR A 96 -4.26 -8.65 -5.22
C THR A 96 -4.34 -7.47 -4.26
N ASN A 97 -3.25 -7.14 -3.58
CA ASN A 97 -3.18 -5.99 -2.69
C ASN A 97 -3.54 -4.68 -3.42
N TRP A 98 -2.97 -4.45 -4.61
CA TRP A 98 -3.23 -3.25 -5.40
C TRP A 98 -4.68 -3.14 -5.88
N ARG A 99 -5.30 -4.24 -6.33
CA ARG A 99 -6.73 -4.25 -6.70
C ARG A 99 -7.62 -3.98 -5.50
N ASN A 100 -7.37 -4.66 -4.37
CA ASN A 100 -8.15 -4.45 -3.16
C ASN A 100 -7.99 -3.01 -2.64
N ALA A 101 -6.78 -2.42 -2.73
CA ALA A 101 -6.55 -1.02 -2.36
C ALA A 101 -7.34 -0.05 -3.24
N ALA A 102 -7.34 -0.29 -4.56
CA ALA A 102 -8.12 0.51 -5.50
C ALA A 102 -9.64 0.41 -5.23
N GLU A 103 -10.15 -0.79 -4.99
CA GLU A 103 -11.57 -1.01 -4.65
C GLU A 103 -11.96 -0.33 -3.33
N ARG A 104 -11.11 -0.42 -2.29
CA ARG A 104 -11.33 0.26 -1.01
C ARG A 104 -11.39 1.76 -1.18
N LEU A 105 -10.45 2.32 -1.94
CA LEU A 105 -10.40 3.75 -2.23
C LEU A 105 -11.62 4.21 -3.03
N ALA A 106 -12.00 3.47 -4.08
CA ALA A 106 -13.18 3.77 -4.89
C ALA A 106 -14.45 3.84 -4.04
N ARG A 107 -14.69 2.88 -3.14
CA ARG A 107 -15.85 2.91 -2.23
C ARG A 107 -15.90 4.15 -1.34
N VAL A 108 -14.74 4.59 -0.85
CA VAL A 108 -14.65 5.81 -0.03
C VAL A 108 -14.95 7.06 -0.87
N ILE A 109 -14.43 7.12 -2.10
CA ILE A 109 -14.71 8.22 -3.04
C ILE A 109 -16.21 8.26 -3.36
N ASP A 110 -16.81 7.13 -3.71
CA ASP A 110 -18.25 7.03 -4.03
C ASP A 110 -19.12 7.51 -2.86
N THR A 111 -18.71 7.23 -1.62
CA THR A 111 -19.49 7.59 -0.42
C THR A 111 -19.31 9.05 0.00
N THR A 112 -18.12 9.63 -0.19
CA THR A 112 -17.77 10.95 0.35
C THR A 112 -17.63 12.05 -0.68
N GLY A 113 -17.79 11.71 -1.97
CA GLY A 113 -17.52 12.57 -3.09
C GLY A 113 -16.02 12.68 -3.40
N GLU A 114 -15.69 12.98 -4.65
CA GLU A 114 -14.30 13.17 -5.05
C GLU A 114 -13.69 14.43 -4.43
N ARG A 115 -12.50 14.25 -3.85
CA ARG A 115 -11.59 15.27 -3.35
C ARG A 115 -10.33 15.22 -4.18
N GLY A 116 -9.79 16.38 -4.52
CA GLY A 116 -8.52 16.49 -5.23
C GLY A 116 -8.62 16.87 -6.70
N SER A 117 -9.83 17.21 -7.20
CA SER A 117 -10.02 18.01 -8.40
C SER A 117 -9.45 19.41 -8.15
N TRP A 118 -8.39 19.77 -8.88
CA TRP A 118 -7.86 21.12 -8.98
C TRP A 118 -7.86 21.51 -10.44
#